data_AF-A0A077M8H3-F1
#
_entry.id   AF-A0A077M8H3-F1
#
_cell.length_a   1.000
_cell.length_b   1.000
_cell.length_c   1.000
_cell.angle_alpha   90.00
_cell.angle_beta   90.00
_cell.angle_gamma   90.00
#
_symmetry.space_group_name_H-M   'P 1'
#
loop_
_entity.id
_entity.type
_entity.pdbx_description
1 polymer ?
#
loop_
_entity_poly.entity_id
_entity_poly.type
_entity_poly.pdbx_seq_one_letter_code
_entity_poly.pdbx_strand_id
1 'polypeptide(L)'
;MRITIDQIHADGCTDTTSGADFYARIAIGDQSARFPNNEPDSYVEDNDDITPAWTLERQYDLNATSSTTASIRVWDYDSGLNFGDDDCDANPNAGLAIDLNVTLLPCTLSGNASGPCRQVVSKGNDEGDGDVTVTYTVEVDPPASSPGLAVRCLQSPLWPQPGDTVTITVESLDGHVQVGDTLTDTSNGAANPLPLVDRKKVADSLEIWTADAAGKKVTVASGTAKSTLSTTLVNVTAGDLTYSCKAKAGSDFAFTGWRKTRVGPPADGSAIPVIYTGDRKNRVDIVLVADSGSYTSASDAAFLTDAAYAVKGAYYGQDYFLANQQWFNIWLADQRGKATGVSSTGSCGLTAPANWAQDYSWRDAGAILHSSEFRDCASNGLFSTEFNSLATMLHESGHAPFGLADEYGGDGGYFVADPLPNLYAALDTCKTDAPNLGRPASDCRKITDTRSDPDVDWYLSDPGPDDLMSSRRPPNGAEITGRPDRSGHGSHPGLRLQRPRQVLPRRAGLPHHNGDIGRRTGR
;
A
#
# COMPACT_ATOMS: atom_id res chain seq x y z
N MET A 1 -10.55 -6.13 4.52
CA MET A 1 -11.65 -5.92 5.48
C MET A 1 -11.22 -4.86 6.47
N ARG A 2 -12.11 -3.94 6.79
CA ARG A 2 -11.92 -2.86 7.76
C ARG A 2 -13.12 -2.83 8.70
N ILE A 3 -12.86 -2.55 9.97
CA ILE A 3 -13.87 -2.14 10.94
C ILE A 3 -13.43 -0.80 11.54
N THR A 4 -14.34 0.17 11.52
CA THR A 4 -14.15 1.49 12.15
C THR A 4 -15.24 1.71 13.19
N ILE A 5 -14.88 2.04 14.43
CA ILE A 5 -15.81 2.55 15.43
C ILE A 5 -15.94 4.06 15.20
N ASP A 6 -17.12 4.45 14.71
CA ASP A 6 -17.43 5.84 14.33
C ASP A 6 -17.83 6.66 15.56
N GLN A 7 -18.64 6.06 16.44
CA GLN A 7 -19.17 6.71 17.64
C GLN A 7 -19.39 5.68 18.77
N ILE A 8 -19.17 6.11 20.01
CA ILE A 8 -19.61 5.42 21.22
C ILE A 8 -20.43 6.43 22.05
N HIS A 9 -21.58 6.00 22.52
CA HIS A 9 -22.44 6.73 23.46
C HIS A 9 -22.67 5.87 24.71
N ALA A 10 -22.42 6.43 25.88
CA ALA A 10 -22.69 5.79 27.15
C ALA A 10 -24.20 5.74 27.43
N ASP A 11 -24.74 4.55 27.68
CA ASP A 11 -26.13 4.31 28.07
C ASP A 11 -26.18 3.65 29.46
N GLY A 12 -25.36 4.15 30.39
CA GLY A 12 -25.26 3.64 31.76
C GLY A 12 -23.99 2.86 32.06
N CYS A 13 -23.14 2.61 31.05
CA CYS A 13 -21.72 2.29 31.29
C CYS A 13 -20.96 3.60 31.54
N THR A 14 -21.13 4.13 32.75
CA THR A 14 -20.53 5.39 33.18
C THR A 14 -20.12 5.30 34.62
N ASP A 15 -19.02 5.96 34.90
CA ASP A 15 -18.62 6.35 36.23
C ASP A 15 -19.74 7.06 37.03
N THR A 16 -19.87 6.74 38.33
CA THR A 16 -20.97 7.31 39.15
C THR A 16 -20.90 8.83 39.34
N THR A 17 -19.74 9.43 39.06
CA THR A 17 -19.46 10.86 39.31
C THR A 17 -18.82 11.61 38.13
N SER A 18 -18.49 10.91 37.05
CA SER A 18 -17.71 11.39 35.90
C SER A 18 -18.35 10.86 34.60
N GLY A 19 -17.87 11.34 33.46
CA GLY A 19 -18.20 10.70 32.19
C GLY A 19 -17.39 9.41 32.02
N ALA A 20 -17.73 8.58 31.05
CA ALA A 20 -16.99 7.34 30.79
C ALA A 20 -15.55 7.57 30.26
N ASP A 21 -14.63 6.69 30.67
CA ASP A 21 -13.23 6.61 30.31
C ASP A 21 -13.00 5.54 29.21
N PHE A 22 -13.54 5.79 28.02
CA PHE A 22 -13.64 4.73 27.01
C PHE A 22 -12.31 4.23 26.43
N TYR A 23 -12.20 2.90 26.32
CA TYR A 23 -11.34 2.24 25.35
C TYR A 23 -12.05 1.09 24.66
N ALA A 24 -11.52 0.65 23.51
CA ALA A 24 -12.12 -0.45 22.77
C ALA A 24 -11.09 -1.44 22.24
N ARG A 25 -11.55 -2.67 21.99
CA ARG A 25 -10.78 -3.70 21.30
C ARG A 25 -11.56 -4.17 20.10
N ILE A 26 -10.91 -4.09 18.94
CA ILE A 26 -11.43 -4.65 17.70
C ILE A 26 -10.62 -5.91 17.41
N ALA A 27 -11.28 -7.00 17.02
CA ALA A 27 -10.65 -8.19 16.48
C ALA A 27 -11.23 -8.54 15.11
N ILE A 28 -10.37 -8.97 14.18
CA ILE A 28 -10.75 -9.47 12.85
C ILE A 28 -9.95 -10.75 12.61
N GLY A 29 -10.61 -11.91 12.65
CA GLY A 29 -9.94 -13.22 12.65
C GLY A 29 -8.98 -13.37 13.84
N ASP A 30 -7.73 -13.76 13.57
CA ASP A 30 -6.61 -13.81 14.54
C ASP A 30 -5.95 -12.45 14.88
N GLN A 31 -6.33 -11.34 14.25
CA GLN A 31 -5.73 -10.03 14.49
C GLN A 31 -6.59 -9.24 15.47
N SER A 32 -5.97 -8.61 16.47
CA SER A 32 -6.69 -7.73 17.40
C SER A 32 -5.84 -6.51 17.78
N ALA A 33 -6.49 -5.38 18.05
CA ALA A 33 -5.85 -4.17 18.56
C ALA A 33 -6.73 -3.50 19.62
N ARG A 34 -6.08 -2.90 20.63
CA ARG A 34 -6.70 -1.99 21.59
C ARG A 34 -6.56 -0.55 21.10
N PHE A 35 -7.58 0.26 21.31
CA PHE A 35 -7.63 1.67 20.92
C PHE A 35 -7.77 2.57 22.15
N PRO A 36 -7.20 3.80 22.12
CA PRO A 36 -6.77 4.53 20.93
C PRO A 36 -5.37 4.18 20.39
N ASN A 37 -4.43 3.67 21.19
CA ASN A 37 -3.02 3.53 20.76
C ASN A 37 -2.35 2.17 21.05
N ASN A 38 -3.15 1.16 21.43
CA ASN A 38 -2.69 -0.20 21.79
C ASN A 38 -1.79 -0.27 23.05
N GLU A 39 -1.80 0.77 23.89
CA GLU A 39 -1.17 0.75 25.21
C GLU A 39 -2.18 0.34 26.30
N PRO A 40 -1.73 -0.31 27.40
CA PRO A 40 -2.62 -0.76 28.48
C PRO A 40 -3.36 0.36 29.22
N ASP A 41 -2.81 1.57 29.24
CA ASP A 41 -3.33 2.67 30.06
C ASP A 41 -3.86 3.81 29.18
N SER A 42 -4.29 3.50 27.94
CA SER A 42 -4.80 4.52 27.02
C SER A 42 -6.29 4.36 26.80
N TYR A 43 -6.99 5.47 27.06
CA TYR A 43 -8.44 5.63 26.96
C TYR A 43 -8.75 7.10 26.64
N VAL A 44 -10.03 7.42 26.43
CA VAL A 44 -10.52 8.81 26.28
C VAL A 44 -11.24 9.16 27.57
N GLU A 45 -10.68 10.11 28.33
CA GLU A 45 -11.17 10.40 29.69
C GLU A 45 -12.46 11.24 29.71
N ASP A 46 -13.30 10.98 30.72
CA ASP A 46 -14.42 11.81 31.17
C ASP A 46 -15.41 12.19 30.06
N ASN A 47 -15.80 11.25 29.19
CA ASN A 47 -16.68 11.57 28.06
C ASN A 47 -17.67 10.46 27.66
N ASP A 48 -18.95 10.72 27.90
CA ASP A 48 -20.07 9.85 27.53
C ASP A 48 -20.31 9.73 26.01
N ASP A 49 -19.77 10.66 25.22
CA ASP A 49 -19.99 10.76 23.77
C ASP A 49 -18.67 10.98 23.02
N ILE A 50 -18.13 9.91 22.44
CA ILE A 50 -16.88 9.98 21.66
C ILE A 50 -17.12 9.64 20.18
N THR A 51 -16.38 10.31 19.29
CA THR A 51 -16.36 10.04 17.84
C THR A 51 -14.94 9.70 17.37
N PRO A 52 -14.40 8.55 17.79
CA PRO A 52 -12.96 8.33 17.78
C PRO A 52 -12.37 7.94 16.41
N ALA A 53 -13.19 7.44 15.48
CA ALA A 53 -12.76 6.86 14.21
C ALA A 53 -11.70 5.74 14.36
N TRP A 54 -11.76 4.98 15.46
CA TRP A 54 -10.84 3.88 15.73
C TRP A 54 -10.99 2.76 14.72
N THR A 55 -9.91 2.39 14.03
CA THR A 55 -9.97 1.54 12.85
C THR A 55 -9.00 0.37 12.92
N LEU A 56 -9.49 -0.86 12.71
CA LEU A 56 -8.67 -2.05 12.48
C LEU A 56 -8.88 -2.56 11.05
N GLU A 57 -7.77 -2.88 10.38
CA GLU A 57 -7.76 -3.43 9.03
C GLU A 57 -7.09 -4.79 9.01
N ARG A 58 -7.66 -5.70 8.20
CA ARG A 58 -7.07 -6.99 7.87
C ARG A 58 -7.26 -7.36 6.41
N GLN A 59 -6.21 -7.92 5.82
CA GLN A 59 -6.22 -8.45 4.46
C GLN A 59 -6.45 -9.97 4.43
N TYR A 60 -7.06 -10.42 3.34
CA TYR A 60 -7.37 -11.82 3.10
C TYR A 60 -7.01 -12.19 1.67
N ASP A 61 -6.42 -13.37 1.49
CA ASP A 61 -6.38 -14.03 0.19
C ASP A 61 -7.76 -14.62 -0.09
N LEU A 62 -8.47 -14.03 -1.04
CA LEU A 62 -9.84 -14.42 -1.39
C LEU A 62 -9.92 -15.82 -2.01
N ASN A 63 -8.81 -16.38 -2.47
CA ASN A 63 -8.76 -17.78 -2.92
C ASN A 63 -8.74 -18.76 -1.75
N ALA A 64 -8.24 -18.32 -0.59
CA ALA A 64 -8.13 -19.14 0.61
C ALA A 64 -9.27 -18.89 1.62
N THR A 65 -9.80 -17.67 1.64
CA THR A 65 -10.76 -17.22 2.64
C THR A 65 -11.93 -16.49 1.98
N SER A 66 -13.13 -17.05 2.10
CA SER A 66 -14.37 -16.43 1.62
C SER A 66 -15.11 -15.64 2.71
N SER A 67 -14.82 -15.92 3.99
CA SER A 67 -15.46 -15.30 5.16
C SER A 67 -14.53 -15.28 6.36
N THR A 68 -14.77 -14.36 7.30
CA THR A 68 -14.06 -14.27 8.59
C THR A 68 -15.01 -13.89 9.72
N THR A 69 -14.57 -14.06 10.95
CA THR A 69 -15.19 -13.46 12.14
C THR A 69 -14.56 -12.09 12.45
N ALA A 70 -15.31 -11.26 13.17
CA ALA A 70 -14.82 -10.07 13.83
C ALA A 70 -15.59 -9.79 15.12
N SER A 71 -14.97 -9.08 16.05
CA SER A 71 -15.60 -8.69 17.32
C SER A 71 -15.24 -7.26 17.72
N ILE A 72 -16.16 -6.57 18.38
CA ILE A 72 -15.93 -5.27 19.04
C ILE A 72 -16.29 -5.43 20.52
N ARG A 73 -15.42 -4.97 21.40
CA ARG A 73 -15.71 -4.77 22.83
C ARG A 73 -15.32 -3.37 23.25
N VAL A 74 -16.07 -2.81 24.20
CA VAL A 74 -15.93 -1.46 24.74
C VAL A 74 -15.83 -1.59 26.24
N TRP A 75 -14.94 -0.81 26.85
CA TRP A 75 -14.76 -0.76 28.30
C TRP A 75 -14.76 0.68 28.76
N ASP A 76 -15.21 0.88 29.99
CA ASP A 76 -14.97 2.07 30.81
C ASP A 76 -13.75 1.78 31.69
N TYR A 77 -12.69 2.57 31.57
CA TYR A 77 -11.45 2.34 32.32
C TYR A 77 -11.58 2.90 33.73
N ASP A 78 -11.36 2.06 34.74
CA ASP A 78 -11.49 2.44 36.12
C ASP A 78 -10.22 2.14 36.91
N SER A 79 -9.68 3.17 37.57
CA SER A 79 -8.46 3.01 38.37
C SER A 79 -8.72 3.08 39.89
N GLY A 80 -7.92 2.34 40.65
CA GLY A 80 -7.88 2.46 42.11
C GLY A 80 -9.08 1.81 42.84
N LEU A 81 -9.94 2.62 43.45
CA LEU A 81 -11.02 2.16 44.35
C LEU A 81 -12.34 1.86 43.60
N ASN A 82 -12.42 2.13 42.30
CA ASN A 82 -13.60 1.88 41.46
C ASN A 82 -13.71 0.41 40.97
N PHE A 83 -12.90 -0.51 41.51
CA PHE A 83 -13.01 -1.97 41.30
C PHE A 83 -12.65 -2.53 39.91
N GLY A 84 -12.06 -1.73 39.02
CA GLY A 84 -11.40 -2.16 37.77
C GLY A 84 -12.28 -1.97 36.54
N ASP A 85 -11.70 -2.11 35.34
CA ASP A 85 -12.37 -1.79 34.08
C ASP A 85 -13.74 -2.49 33.89
N ASP A 86 -14.79 -1.70 33.69
CA ASP A 86 -16.15 -2.15 33.44
C ASP A 86 -16.29 -2.56 31.95
N ASP A 87 -16.69 -3.81 31.68
CA ASP A 87 -16.92 -4.33 30.32
C ASP A 87 -18.34 -3.94 29.89
N CYS A 88 -18.44 -2.83 29.16
CA CYS A 88 -19.71 -2.26 28.73
C CYS A 88 -20.45 -3.20 27.78
N ASP A 89 -21.76 -3.32 27.97
CA ASP A 89 -22.59 -4.11 27.07
C ASP A 89 -22.87 -3.33 25.77
N ALA A 90 -22.28 -3.81 24.68
CA ALA A 90 -22.48 -3.26 23.34
C ALA A 90 -23.36 -4.16 22.45
N ASN A 91 -23.81 -5.29 22.98
CA ASN A 91 -24.40 -6.38 22.21
C ASN A 91 -25.94 -6.34 22.26
N PRO A 92 -26.64 -6.40 21.10
CA PRO A 92 -28.10 -6.40 21.08
C PRO A 92 -28.72 -7.76 21.42
N ASN A 93 -27.88 -8.78 21.64
CA ASN A 93 -28.23 -10.14 22.02
C ASN A 93 -27.37 -10.55 23.23
N ALA A 94 -27.27 -11.85 23.53
CA ALA A 94 -26.51 -12.33 24.69
C ALA A 94 -24.98 -12.17 24.59
N GLY A 95 -24.35 -11.83 25.72
CA GLY A 95 -22.91 -11.58 25.91
C GLY A 95 -22.53 -10.11 25.67
N LEU A 96 -21.32 -9.68 26.03
CA LEU A 96 -20.96 -8.24 26.01
C LEU A 96 -20.39 -7.73 24.66
N ALA A 97 -19.89 -8.64 23.82
CA ALA A 97 -19.20 -8.28 22.58
C ALA A 97 -20.15 -8.24 21.37
N ILE A 98 -19.89 -7.33 20.43
CA ILE A 98 -20.52 -7.35 19.11
C ILE A 98 -19.78 -8.36 18.25
N ASP A 99 -20.32 -9.57 18.08
CA ASP A 99 -19.76 -10.64 17.26
C ASP A 99 -20.36 -10.68 15.84
N LEU A 100 -19.48 -10.66 14.85
CA LEU A 100 -19.83 -10.59 13.43
C LEU A 100 -19.22 -11.76 12.66
N ASN A 101 -20.01 -12.35 11.79
CA ASN A 101 -19.56 -13.21 10.70
C ASN A 101 -19.66 -12.42 9.40
N VAL A 102 -18.53 -12.22 8.73
CA VAL A 102 -18.40 -11.37 7.54
C VAL A 102 -18.03 -12.22 6.34
N THR A 103 -18.95 -12.35 5.38
CA THR A 103 -18.62 -12.85 4.04
C THR A 103 -17.91 -11.73 3.28
N LEU A 104 -16.78 -12.01 2.66
CA LEU A 104 -15.92 -10.98 2.08
C LEU A 104 -16.44 -10.45 0.74
N LEU A 105 -16.87 -11.35 -0.16
CA LEU A 105 -17.36 -10.97 -1.49
C LEU A 105 -18.59 -11.81 -1.90
N PRO A 106 -19.77 -11.20 -2.11
CA PRO A 106 -20.11 -9.81 -1.76
C PRO A 106 -20.06 -9.60 -0.23
N CYS A 107 -19.72 -8.38 0.19
CA CYS A 107 -19.61 -8.08 1.61
C CYS A 107 -20.97 -8.17 2.32
N THR A 108 -21.13 -9.15 3.20
CA THR A 108 -22.36 -9.34 3.99
C THR A 108 -22.05 -9.73 5.44
N LEU A 109 -22.86 -9.21 6.36
CA LEU A 109 -22.80 -9.43 7.80
C LEU A 109 -23.87 -10.45 8.24
N SER A 110 -23.52 -11.22 9.25
CA SER A 110 -24.41 -12.07 10.08
C SER A 110 -23.87 -12.14 11.51
N GLY A 111 -24.64 -12.65 12.47
CA GLY A 111 -24.32 -12.58 13.90
C GLY A 111 -25.14 -11.49 14.59
N ASN A 112 -24.50 -10.61 15.36
CA ASN A 112 -25.18 -9.50 16.04
C ASN A 112 -25.70 -8.41 15.08
N ALA A 113 -25.19 -8.38 13.84
CA ALA A 113 -25.73 -7.58 12.76
C ALA A 113 -26.00 -8.46 11.53
N SER A 114 -26.95 -8.05 10.67
CA SER A 114 -27.23 -8.77 9.42
C SER A 114 -27.47 -7.83 8.23
N GLY A 115 -27.11 -8.29 7.03
CA GLY A 115 -27.32 -7.56 5.78
C GLY A 115 -26.03 -7.21 5.05
N PRO A 116 -26.04 -6.27 4.09
CA PRO A 116 -24.82 -5.82 3.42
C PRO A 116 -23.89 -5.12 4.42
N CYS A 117 -22.58 -5.16 4.18
CA CYS A 117 -21.64 -4.35 4.93
C CYS A 117 -21.90 -2.85 4.73
N ARG A 118 -21.98 -2.12 5.85
CA ARG A 118 -22.29 -0.69 5.92
C ARG A 118 -22.02 -0.21 7.36
N GLN A 119 -22.37 1.05 7.63
CA GLN A 119 -22.53 1.53 8.99
C GLN A 119 -23.70 0.81 9.68
N VAL A 120 -23.43 0.34 10.90
CA VAL A 120 -24.35 -0.38 11.77
C VAL A 120 -24.35 0.33 13.13
N VAL A 121 -25.52 0.36 13.76
CA VAL A 121 -25.67 0.80 15.15
C VAL A 121 -26.02 -0.43 15.97
N SER A 122 -25.31 -0.61 17.08
CA SER A 122 -25.49 -1.70 18.04
C SER A 122 -25.64 -1.10 19.42
N LYS A 123 -26.57 -1.63 20.21
CA LYS A 123 -26.81 -1.20 21.59
C LYS A 123 -26.86 -2.44 22.48
N GLY A 124 -26.31 -2.33 23.68
CA GLY A 124 -26.41 -3.33 24.74
C GLY A 124 -27.83 -3.78 25.06
N ASN A 125 -27.94 -4.90 25.76
CA ASN A 125 -29.20 -5.49 26.19
C ASN A 125 -29.27 -5.65 27.73
N ASP A 126 -28.57 -4.80 28.47
CA ASP A 126 -28.46 -4.77 29.93
C ASP A 126 -27.79 -6.04 30.54
N GLU A 127 -26.86 -6.70 29.85
CA GLU A 127 -26.15 -7.89 30.35
C GLU A 127 -24.81 -7.61 31.07
N GLY A 128 -24.35 -6.35 31.09
CA GLY A 128 -23.07 -5.91 31.68
C GLY A 128 -23.21 -4.85 32.78
N ASP A 129 -22.11 -4.13 33.06
CA ASP A 129 -22.04 -3.04 34.05
C ASP A 129 -22.64 -1.72 33.53
N GLY A 130 -23.47 -1.82 32.49
CA GLY A 130 -24.13 -0.72 31.80
C GLY A 130 -24.13 -0.92 30.29
N ASP A 131 -25.04 -0.24 29.61
CA ASP A 131 -25.13 -0.30 28.15
C ASP A 131 -24.24 0.76 27.50
N VAL A 132 -23.81 0.46 26.27
CA VAL A 132 -23.31 1.45 25.32
C VAL A 132 -24.02 1.31 23.98
N THR A 133 -24.21 2.43 23.30
CA THR A 133 -24.56 2.45 21.87
C THR A 133 -23.29 2.68 21.04
N VAL A 134 -22.94 1.70 20.20
CA VAL A 134 -21.79 1.75 19.30
C VAL A 134 -22.27 1.89 17.86
N THR A 135 -21.83 2.96 17.20
CA THR A 135 -21.94 3.10 15.75
C THR A 135 -20.62 2.70 15.11
N TYR A 136 -20.63 1.71 14.23
CA TYR A 136 -19.44 1.22 13.56
C TYR A 136 -19.69 0.91 12.10
N THR A 137 -18.65 0.98 11.29
CA THR A 137 -18.70 0.69 9.86
C THR A 137 -17.85 -0.55 9.54
N VAL A 138 -18.44 -1.50 8.82
CA VAL A 138 -17.72 -2.65 8.27
C VAL A 138 -17.58 -2.49 6.77
N GLU A 139 -16.36 -2.64 6.25
CA GLU A 139 -16.06 -2.55 4.82
C GLU A 139 -15.22 -3.74 4.37
N VAL A 140 -15.51 -4.27 3.18
CA VAL A 140 -14.59 -5.17 2.47
C VAL A 140 -14.32 -4.60 1.09
N ASP A 141 -13.10 -4.10 0.97
CA ASP A 141 -12.57 -3.60 -0.27
C ASP A 141 -12.09 -4.77 -1.15
N PRO A 142 -12.55 -4.88 -2.41
CA PRO A 142 -11.97 -5.82 -3.36
C PRO A 142 -10.51 -5.43 -3.67
N PRO A 143 -9.69 -6.35 -4.22
CA PRO A 143 -8.28 -6.07 -4.45
C PRO A 143 -8.09 -4.94 -5.47
N ALA A 144 -6.94 -4.26 -5.41
CA ALA A 144 -6.59 -3.19 -6.34
C ALA A 144 -6.34 -3.66 -7.78
N SER A 145 -6.14 -4.96 -7.96
CA SER A 145 -6.16 -5.62 -9.25
C SER A 145 -6.78 -7.01 -9.13
N SER A 146 -7.34 -7.49 -10.23
CA SER A 146 -7.67 -8.89 -10.46
C SER A 146 -6.95 -9.35 -11.73
N PRO A 147 -6.74 -10.66 -11.96
CA PRO A 147 -6.10 -11.14 -13.18
C PRO A 147 -6.74 -10.52 -14.43
N GLY A 148 -5.95 -9.76 -15.18
CA GLY A 148 -6.41 -9.08 -16.40
C GLY A 148 -7.22 -7.80 -16.20
N LEU A 149 -7.39 -7.29 -14.98
CA LEU A 149 -8.06 -6.00 -14.70
C LEU A 149 -7.31 -5.24 -13.61
N ALA A 150 -6.79 -4.07 -13.96
CA ALA A 150 -6.24 -3.12 -12.98
C ALA A 150 -6.99 -1.79 -13.04
N VAL A 151 -7.00 -1.05 -11.93
CA VAL A 151 -7.63 0.26 -11.84
C VAL A 151 -6.65 1.30 -11.34
N ARG A 152 -6.56 2.43 -12.07
CA ARG A 152 -5.84 3.63 -11.64
C ARG A 152 -6.83 4.76 -11.46
N CYS A 153 -6.66 5.55 -10.42
CA CYS A 153 -7.48 6.72 -10.12
C CYS A 153 -6.58 7.86 -9.69
N LEU A 154 -6.64 9.04 -10.29
CA LEU A 154 -5.75 10.15 -9.92
C LEU A 154 -6.51 11.48 -10.00
N GLN A 155 -6.16 12.41 -9.12
CA GLN A 155 -6.63 13.79 -9.16
C GLN A 155 -5.71 14.69 -10.00
N SER A 156 -6.28 15.77 -10.52
CA SER A 156 -5.56 16.90 -11.10
C SER A 156 -6.22 18.21 -10.66
N PRO A 157 -5.46 19.24 -10.23
CA PRO A 157 -4.00 19.24 -10.04
C PRO A 157 -3.56 18.28 -8.92
N LEU A 158 -2.27 17.90 -8.90
CA LEU A 158 -1.74 16.96 -7.91
C LEU A 158 -1.88 17.49 -6.47
N TRP A 159 -1.56 18.78 -6.28
CA TRP A 159 -1.75 19.51 -5.02
C TRP A 159 -2.74 20.67 -5.22
N PRO A 160 -4.05 20.42 -5.06
CA PRO A 160 -5.06 21.44 -5.24
C PRO A 160 -5.00 22.52 -4.15
N GLN A 161 -5.39 23.74 -4.52
CA GLN A 161 -5.55 24.88 -3.62
C GLN A 161 -7.04 25.16 -3.35
N PRO A 162 -7.38 25.85 -2.24
CA PRO A 162 -8.77 26.22 -1.96
C PRO A 162 -9.33 27.09 -3.09
N GLY A 163 -10.52 26.74 -3.58
CA GLY A 163 -11.16 27.37 -4.73
C GLY A 163 -10.82 26.74 -6.09
N ASP A 164 -9.86 25.82 -6.14
CA ASP A 164 -9.52 25.14 -7.39
C ASP A 164 -10.66 24.25 -7.90
N THR A 165 -10.56 23.93 -9.18
CA THR A 165 -11.32 22.85 -9.80
C THR A 165 -10.46 21.59 -9.82
N VAL A 166 -10.94 20.52 -9.17
CA VAL A 166 -10.27 19.23 -9.10
C VAL A 166 -10.96 18.23 -10.02
N THR A 167 -10.20 17.59 -10.91
CA THR A 167 -10.71 16.50 -11.74
C THR A 167 -10.16 15.17 -11.21
N ILE A 168 -11.04 14.25 -10.85
CA ILE A 168 -10.68 12.87 -10.53
C ILE A 168 -10.93 12.02 -11.77
N THR A 169 -9.94 11.24 -12.19
CA THR A 169 -10.03 10.36 -13.36
C THR A 169 -9.74 8.93 -12.96
N VAL A 170 -10.65 8.01 -13.30
CA VAL A 170 -10.45 6.56 -13.23
C VAL A 170 -10.15 5.99 -14.61
N GLU A 171 -9.17 5.09 -14.67
CA GLU A 171 -8.79 4.31 -15.84
C GLU A 171 -8.81 2.82 -15.49
N SER A 172 -9.47 2.02 -16.33
CA SER A 172 -9.43 0.56 -16.29
C SER A 172 -8.39 0.05 -17.29
N LEU A 173 -7.52 -0.84 -16.83
CA LEU A 173 -6.36 -1.35 -17.55
C LEU A 173 -6.37 -2.88 -17.64
N ASP A 174 -5.63 -3.43 -18.60
CA ASP A 174 -5.57 -4.87 -18.90
C ASP A 174 -4.78 -5.73 -17.89
N GLY A 175 -4.26 -5.13 -16.82
CA GLY A 175 -3.45 -5.83 -15.81
C GLY A 175 -2.02 -6.17 -16.25
N HIS A 176 -1.59 -5.70 -17.42
CA HIS A 176 -0.23 -5.89 -17.95
C HIS A 176 0.45 -4.54 -18.21
N VAL A 177 -0.01 -3.47 -17.56
CA VAL A 177 0.56 -2.14 -17.71
C VAL A 177 2.00 -2.12 -17.19
N GLN A 178 2.92 -1.65 -18.02
CA GLN A 178 4.33 -1.50 -17.69
C GLN A 178 4.77 -0.04 -17.82
N VAL A 179 5.84 0.31 -17.10
CA VAL A 179 6.47 1.62 -17.23
C VAL A 179 6.84 1.86 -18.69
N GLY A 180 6.55 3.06 -19.19
CA GLY A 180 6.75 3.39 -20.60
C GLY A 180 5.58 3.03 -21.53
N ASP A 181 4.61 2.21 -21.10
CA ASP A 181 3.49 1.83 -21.96
C ASP A 181 2.54 3.01 -22.21
N THR A 182 2.14 3.71 -21.15
CA THR A 182 1.07 4.74 -21.23
C THR A 182 1.60 6.17 -21.23
N LEU A 183 2.88 6.36 -20.90
CA LEU A 183 3.58 7.63 -20.86
C LEU A 183 5.01 7.42 -21.35
N THR A 184 5.57 8.41 -22.04
CA THR A 184 6.95 8.34 -22.55
C THR A 184 7.93 8.22 -21.39
N ASP A 185 8.73 7.16 -21.42
CA ASP A 185 9.86 6.94 -20.51
C ASP A 185 11.18 7.23 -21.25
N THR A 186 12.03 8.05 -20.63
CA THR A 186 13.35 8.43 -21.15
C THR A 186 14.50 7.78 -20.40
N SER A 187 14.24 6.78 -19.56
CA SER A 187 15.25 6.02 -18.80
C SER A 187 16.34 5.38 -19.67
N ASN A 188 16.05 5.10 -20.94
CA ASN A 188 16.99 4.57 -21.94
C ASN A 188 17.56 5.66 -22.87
N GLY A 189 17.47 6.92 -22.45
CA GLY A 189 17.85 8.11 -23.21
C GLY A 189 16.69 8.69 -24.02
N ALA A 190 16.59 10.02 -24.04
CA ALA A 190 15.50 10.74 -24.71
C ALA A 190 15.43 10.53 -26.24
N ALA A 191 16.51 10.04 -26.86
CA ALA A 191 16.60 9.85 -28.31
C ALA A 191 15.82 8.62 -28.82
N ASN A 192 15.54 7.63 -27.97
CA ASN A 192 14.92 6.36 -28.38
C ASN A 192 13.85 5.90 -27.37
N PRO A 193 12.75 6.65 -27.19
CA PRO A 193 11.68 6.20 -26.32
C PRO A 193 11.05 4.91 -26.86
N LEU A 194 10.64 4.02 -25.95
CA LEU A 194 9.85 2.86 -26.32
C LEU A 194 8.49 3.31 -26.90
N PRO A 195 7.93 2.58 -27.89
CA PRO A 195 6.59 2.85 -28.38
C PRO A 195 5.55 2.69 -27.27
N LEU A 196 4.60 3.62 -27.18
CA LEU A 196 3.48 3.52 -26.26
C LEU A 196 2.57 2.33 -26.63
N VAL A 197 2.02 1.67 -25.62
CA VAL A 197 1.08 0.56 -25.73
C VAL A 197 -0.25 0.97 -25.12
N ASP A 198 -1.35 0.74 -25.85
CA ASP A 198 -2.68 0.97 -25.30
C ASP A 198 -3.05 -0.17 -24.34
N ARG A 199 -2.98 0.13 -23.04
CA ARG A 199 -3.33 -0.80 -21.94
C ARG A 199 -4.76 -0.64 -21.46
N LYS A 200 -5.57 0.19 -22.11
CA LYS A 200 -6.95 0.43 -21.68
C LYS A 200 -7.78 -0.82 -21.85
N LYS A 201 -8.48 -1.20 -20.78
CA LYS A 201 -9.50 -2.26 -20.79
C LYS A 201 -10.88 -1.65 -20.64
N VAL A 202 -11.79 -2.00 -21.54
CA VAL A 202 -13.20 -1.63 -21.41
C VAL A 202 -13.78 -2.38 -20.21
N ALA A 203 -14.19 -1.64 -19.20
CA ALA A 203 -14.92 -2.13 -18.04
C ALA A 203 -16.43 -2.02 -18.29
N ASP A 204 -17.20 -2.95 -17.75
CA ASP A 204 -18.67 -2.90 -17.74
C ASP A 204 -19.17 -1.70 -16.92
N SER A 205 -18.48 -1.44 -15.80
CA SER A 205 -18.71 -0.25 -14.99
C SER A 205 -17.42 0.32 -14.41
N LEU A 206 -17.36 1.65 -14.37
CA LEU A 206 -16.41 2.46 -13.63
C LEU A 206 -17.17 3.32 -12.64
N GLU A 207 -16.66 3.43 -11.42
CA GLU A 207 -17.26 4.23 -10.36
C GLU A 207 -16.19 5.12 -9.74
N ILE A 208 -16.56 6.38 -9.45
CA ILE A 208 -15.75 7.34 -8.70
C ILE A 208 -16.59 7.82 -7.52
N TRP A 209 -16.02 7.73 -6.32
CA TRP A 209 -16.58 8.34 -5.13
C TRP A 209 -15.65 9.43 -4.62
N THR A 210 -16.22 10.55 -4.20
CA THR A 210 -15.46 11.65 -3.59
C THR A 210 -16.18 12.17 -2.37
N ALA A 211 -15.44 12.65 -1.37
CA ALA A 211 -15.94 13.49 -0.29
C ALA A 211 -14.92 14.56 0.07
N ASP A 212 -15.32 15.83 0.05
CA ASP A 212 -14.48 16.94 0.51
C ASP A 212 -14.71 17.28 1.99
N ALA A 213 -13.88 18.17 2.53
CA ALA A 213 -13.95 18.63 3.91
C ALA A 213 -15.27 19.35 4.28
N ALA A 214 -16.02 19.85 3.28
CA ALA A 214 -17.35 20.41 3.48
C ALA A 214 -18.46 19.34 3.51
N GLY A 215 -18.09 18.04 3.41
CA GLY A 215 -19.02 16.92 3.37
C GLY A 215 -19.69 16.74 2.00
N LYS A 216 -19.23 17.43 0.95
CA LYS A 216 -19.78 17.28 -0.40
C LYS A 216 -19.38 15.92 -0.95
N LYS A 217 -20.37 15.02 -1.07
CA LYS A 217 -20.19 13.69 -1.63
C LYS A 217 -20.62 13.66 -3.09
N VAL A 218 -19.77 13.14 -3.97
CA VAL A 218 -20.11 12.89 -5.38
C VAL A 218 -19.87 11.42 -5.68
N THR A 219 -20.84 10.78 -6.33
CA THR A 219 -20.71 9.42 -6.86
C THR A 219 -21.03 9.47 -8.35
N VAL A 220 -20.06 9.09 -9.17
CA VAL A 220 -20.24 9.00 -10.62
C VAL A 220 -20.01 7.56 -11.04
N ALA A 221 -21.04 6.93 -11.57
CA ALA A 221 -20.95 5.61 -12.19
C ALA A 221 -21.09 5.74 -13.70
N SER A 222 -20.35 4.93 -14.44
CA SER A 222 -20.55 4.81 -15.88
C SER A 222 -21.85 4.08 -16.17
N GLY A 223 -22.80 4.75 -16.83
CA GLY A 223 -24.02 4.09 -17.33
C GLY A 223 -23.79 3.14 -18.52
N THR A 224 -22.57 3.06 -19.04
CA THR A 224 -22.17 2.23 -20.18
C THR A 224 -20.71 1.80 -20.04
N ALA A 225 -20.36 0.72 -20.75
CA ALA A 225 -19.01 0.19 -20.77
C ALA A 225 -18.01 1.22 -21.33
N LYS A 226 -16.88 1.40 -20.63
CA LYS A 226 -15.83 2.37 -20.98
C LYS A 226 -14.52 2.02 -20.28
N SER A 227 -13.40 2.54 -20.78
CA SER A 227 -12.08 2.37 -20.15
C SER A 227 -11.67 3.55 -19.26
N THR A 228 -12.37 4.68 -19.36
CA THR A 228 -12.02 5.91 -18.64
C THR A 228 -13.28 6.66 -18.23
N LEU A 229 -13.30 7.19 -17.01
CA LEU A 229 -14.35 8.07 -16.49
C LEU A 229 -13.70 9.18 -15.67
N SER A 230 -14.26 10.39 -15.73
CA SER A 230 -13.80 11.50 -14.91
C SER A 230 -14.97 12.22 -14.26
N THR A 231 -14.72 12.85 -13.12
CA THR A 231 -15.63 13.77 -12.45
C THR A 231 -14.89 15.02 -12.01
N THR A 232 -15.60 16.15 -11.93
CA THR A 232 -15.02 17.45 -11.61
C THR A 232 -15.69 18.04 -10.38
N LEU A 233 -14.87 18.43 -9.40
CA LEU A 233 -15.24 19.13 -8.20
C LEU A 233 -14.81 20.59 -8.34
N VAL A 234 -15.77 21.49 -8.47
CA VAL A 234 -15.50 22.93 -8.51
C VAL A 234 -15.48 23.53 -7.11
N ASN A 235 -14.64 24.54 -6.92
CA ASN A 235 -14.50 25.33 -5.69
C ASN A 235 -14.24 24.44 -4.45
N VAL A 236 -13.27 23.54 -4.52
CA VAL A 236 -12.94 22.67 -3.38
C VAL A 236 -12.46 23.50 -2.19
N THR A 237 -12.91 23.16 -0.99
CA THR A 237 -12.54 23.87 0.24
C THR A 237 -11.18 23.40 0.76
N ALA A 238 -10.50 24.26 1.52
CA ALA A 238 -9.30 23.86 2.27
C ALA A 238 -9.59 22.65 3.16
N GLY A 239 -8.62 21.75 3.29
CA GLY A 239 -8.76 20.53 4.09
C GLY A 239 -8.49 19.28 3.27
N ASP A 240 -9.04 18.16 3.72
CA ASP A 240 -8.79 16.87 3.08
C ASP A 240 -9.86 16.58 2.02
N LEU A 241 -9.43 16.23 0.81
CA LEU A 241 -10.27 15.67 -0.23
C LEU A 241 -10.04 14.17 -0.29
N THR A 242 -11.08 13.40 -0.01
CA THR A 242 -11.06 11.94 -0.12
C THR A 242 -11.71 11.48 -1.42
N TYR A 243 -11.14 10.44 -2.01
CA TYR A 243 -11.71 9.83 -3.21
C TYR A 243 -11.31 8.35 -3.33
N SER A 244 -12.09 7.61 -4.10
CA SER A 244 -11.82 6.22 -4.44
C SER A 244 -12.43 5.88 -5.79
N CYS A 245 -11.95 4.81 -6.41
CA CYS A 245 -12.41 4.40 -7.72
C CYS A 245 -12.48 2.88 -7.84
N LYS A 246 -13.45 2.40 -8.61
CA LYS A 246 -13.66 0.98 -8.88
C LYS A 246 -13.86 0.72 -10.37
N ALA A 247 -13.35 -0.40 -10.83
CA ALA A 247 -13.65 -0.96 -12.13
C ALA A 247 -14.26 -2.36 -11.97
N LYS A 248 -15.20 -2.70 -12.87
CA LYS A 248 -15.80 -4.04 -12.99
C LYS A 248 -15.75 -4.49 -14.44
N ALA A 249 -15.27 -5.70 -14.69
CA ALA A 249 -15.34 -6.34 -16.01
C ALA A 249 -15.73 -7.82 -15.84
N GLY A 250 -16.94 -8.20 -16.26
CA GLY A 250 -17.50 -9.52 -15.99
C GLY A 250 -17.68 -9.77 -14.49
N SER A 251 -17.05 -10.83 -14.00
CA SER A 251 -16.95 -11.16 -12.57
C SER A 251 -15.80 -10.46 -11.85
N ASP A 252 -14.88 -9.85 -12.60
CA ASP A 252 -13.66 -9.26 -12.06
C ASP A 252 -13.93 -7.85 -11.54
N PHE A 253 -13.30 -7.53 -10.42
CA PHE A 253 -13.36 -6.22 -9.79
C PHE A 253 -11.95 -5.74 -9.45
N ALA A 254 -11.74 -4.44 -9.56
CA ALA A 254 -10.54 -3.77 -9.10
C ALA A 254 -10.94 -2.49 -8.36
N PHE A 255 -10.35 -2.23 -7.19
CA PHE A 255 -10.65 -1.05 -6.38
C PHE A 255 -9.39 -0.39 -5.84
N THR A 256 -9.28 0.92 -6.01
CA THR A 256 -8.04 1.65 -5.68
C THR A 256 -7.74 1.78 -4.19
N GLY A 257 -8.67 1.37 -3.31
CA GLY A 257 -8.69 1.85 -1.93
C GLY A 257 -9.20 3.29 -1.85
N TRP A 258 -9.50 3.70 -0.62
CA TRP A 258 -9.73 5.11 -0.29
C TRP A 258 -8.41 5.86 -0.26
N ARG A 259 -8.43 7.07 -0.82
CA ARG A 259 -7.29 7.96 -0.90
C ARG A 259 -7.66 9.32 -0.37
N LYS A 260 -6.64 10.05 0.09
CA LYS A 260 -6.77 11.40 0.59
C LYS A 260 -5.69 12.28 -0.01
N THR A 261 -6.06 13.47 -0.44
CA THR A 261 -5.14 14.54 -0.85
C THR A 261 -5.44 15.80 -0.05
N ARG A 262 -4.42 16.57 0.26
CA ARG A 262 -4.59 17.87 0.90
C ARG A 262 -4.97 18.93 -0.13
N VAL A 263 -6.00 19.73 0.19
CA VAL A 263 -6.36 20.97 -0.49
C VAL A 263 -5.81 22.14 0.32
N GLY A 264 -4.84 22.86 -0.25
CA GLY A 264 -4.12 23.94 0.44
C GLY A 264 -2.96 23.44 1.32
N PRO A 265 -2.49 24.24 2.30
CA PRO A 265 -1.34 23.90 3.12
C PRO A 265 -1.57 22.63 3.95
N PRO A 266 -0.51 21.91 4.36
CA PRO A 266 -0.64 20.73 5.23
C PRO A 266 -1.35 21.08 6.54
N ALA A 267 -1.99 20.08 7.16
CA ALA A 267 -2.65 20.29 8.46
C ALA A 267 -1.64 20.63 9.54
N ASP A 268 -0.54 19.88 9.56
CA ASP A 268 0.57 20.02 10.49
C ASP A 268 1.88 19.75 9.77
N GLY A 269 2.94 20.42 10.23
CA GLY A 269 4.29 20.27 9.69
C GLY A 269 4.43 20.68 8.22
N SER A 270 5.39 20.06 7.54
CA SER A 270 5.86 20.47 6.22
C SER A 270 5.52 19.48 5.09
N ALA A 271 4.91 18.34 5.42
CA ALA A 271 4.65 17.28 4.45
C ALA A 271 3.22 17.37 3.91
N ILE A 272 3.10 17.52 2.58
CA ILE A 272 1.81 17.67 1.91
C ILE A 272 1.40 16.31 1.34
N PRO A 273 0.36 15.63 1.87
CA PRO A 273 -0.12 14.39 1.29
C PRO A 273 -0.84 14.68 -0.02
N VAL A 274 -0.34 14.11 -1.13
CA VAL A 274 -1.02 14.17 -2.44
C VAL A 274 -1.66 12.83 -2.80
N ILE A 275 -1.12 11.72 -2.29
CA ILE A 275 -1.79 10.43 -2.31
C ILE A 275 -1.55 9.77 -0.95
N TYR A 276 -2.53 9.85 -0.07
CA TYR A 276 -2.48 9.21 1.25
C TYR A 276 -3.46 8.06 1.31
N THR A 277 -2.96 6.86 1.58
CA THR A 277 -3.70 5.58 1.55
C THR A 277 -3.79 4.91 2.93
N GLY A 278 -3.14 5.49 3.95
CA GLY A 278 -3.27 5.04 5.34
C GLY A 278 -2.12 5.49 6.23
N ASP A 279 -2.15 5.03 7.49
CA ASP A 279 -1.15 5.35 8.51
C ASP A 279 0.27 5.01 8.00
N ARG A 280 1.16 5.99 8.13
CA ARG A 280 2.59 5.90 7.78
C ARG A 280 3.25 4.65 8.37
N LYS A 281 2.88 4.19 9.56
CA LYS A 281 3.45 2.96 10.18
C LYS A 281 3.21 1.70 9.33
N ASN A 282 2.23 1.73 8.44
CA ASN A 282 1.78 0.59 7.65
C ASN A 282 1.85 0.86 6.14
N ARG A 283 2.58 1.89 5.71
CA ARG A 283 2.73 2.29 4.30
C ARG A 283 4.20 2.58 4.00
N VAL A 284 4.54 2.53 2.71
CA VAL A 284 5.78 3.06 2.16
C VAL A 284 5.55 4.54 1.88
N ASP A 285 6.32 5.39 2.53
CA ASP A 285 6.20 6.84 2.50
C ASP A 285 7.27 7.46 1.59
N ILE A 286 6.85 7.95 0.42
CA ILE A 286 7.72 8.54 -0.60
C ILE A 286 7.48 10.05 -0.66
N VAL A 287 8.54 10.84 -0.44
CA VAL A 287 8.47 12.31 -0.47
C VAL A 287 9.11 12.84 -1.76
N LEU A 288 8.32 13.49 -2.60
CA LEU A 288 8.80 14.17 -3.81
C LEU A 288 9.30 15.57 -3.46
N VAL A 289 10.48 15.90 -3.94
CA VAL A 289 11.21 17.13 -3.63
C VAL A 289 11.55 17.84 -4.94
N ALA A 290 11.22 19.12 -5.06
CA ALA A 290 11.62 19.93 -6.21
C ALA A 290 13.14 20.22 -6.17
N ASP A 291 13.86 19.96 -7.26
CA ASP A 291 15.25 20.40 -7.42
C ASP A 291 15.34 21.93 -7.56
N SER A 292 16.24 22.53 -6.78
CA SER A 292 16.46 23.97 -6.73
C SER A 292 17.12 24.57 -7.97
N GLY A 293 17.71 23.76 -8.87
CA GLY A 293 18.18 24.21 -10.17
C GLY A 293 17.14 24.07 -11.29
N SER A 294 16.14 23.21 -11.11
CA SER A 294 15.11 22.92 -12.11
C SER A 294 13.83 23.73 -11.90
N TYR A 295 13.50 24.04 -10.65
CA TYR A 295 12.22 24.67 -10.28
C TYR A 295 12.42 25.87 -9.36
N THR A 296 11.50 26.83 -9.42
CA THR A 296 11.62 28.12 -8.70
C THR A 296 11.21 28.04 -7.23
N SER A 297 10.29 27.13 -6.87
CA SER A 297 9.84 26.86 -5.51
C SER A 297 9.38 25.39 -5.35
N ALA A 298 9.05 24.96 -4.14
CA ALA A 298 8.43 23.66 -3.90
C ALA A 298 6.97 23.58 -4.37
N SER A 299 6.35 24.73 -4.65
CA SER A 299 5.00 24.86 -5.19
C SER A 299 4.98 25.26 -6.67
N ASP A 300 6.13 25.14 -7.35
CA ASP A 300 6.26 25.50 -8.76
C ASP A 300 5.29 24.67 -9.61
N ALA A 301 4.51 25.33 -10.48
CA ALA A 301 3.50 24.66 -11.28
C ALA A 301 4.10 23.62 -12.25
N ALA A 302 5.32 23.85 -12.75
CA ALA A 302 6.03 22.87 -13.57
C ALA A 302 6.41 21.65 -12.72
N PHE A 303 6.93 21.85 -11.51
CA PHE A 303 7.21 20.75 -10.58
C PHE A 303 5.97 19.92 -10.28
N LEU A 304 4.83 20.56 -9.99
CA LEU A 304 3.59 19.83 -9.69
C LEU A 304 3.08 19.02 -10.89
N THR A 305 3.29 19.52 -12.11
CA THR A 305 2.96 18.81 -13.35
C THR A 305 3.89 17.62 -13.57
N ASP A 306 5.19 17.82 -13.39
CA ASP A 306 6.24 16.80 -13.54
C ASP A 306 6.11 15.71 -12.48
N ALA A 307 5.82 16.08 -11.23
CA ALA A 307 5.52 15.15 -10.15
C ALA A 307 4.27 14.31 -10.45
N ALA A 308 3.21 14.92 -11.00
CA ALA A 308 2.01 14.19 -11.41
C ALA A 308 2.31 13.19 -12.54
N TYR A 309 3.17 13.59 -13.49
CA TYR A 309 3.63 12.73 -14.57
C TYR A 309 4.43 11.54 -14.04
N ALA A 310 5.40 11.79 -13.17
CA ALA A 310 6.24 10.77 -12.54
C ALA A 310 5.41 9.77 -11.73
N VAL A 311 4.50 10.26 -10.88
CA VAL A 311 3.58 9.40 -10.11
C VAL A 311 2.70 8.55 -11.03
N LYS A 312 2.12 9.15 -12.08
CA LYS A 312 1.25 8.43 -13.01
C LYS A 312 2.00 7.37 -13.82
N GLY A 313 3.22 7.68 -14.25
CA GLY A 313 4.01 6.86 -15.18
C GLY A 313 4.87 5.79 -14.51
N ALA A 314 5.42 6.09 -13.33
CA ALA A 314 6.22 5.16 -12.56
C ALA A 314 5.32 4.33 -11.64
N TYR A 315 4.94 4.85 -10.47
CA TYR A 315 4.18 4.09 -9.46
C TYR A 315 2.80 3.62 -9.92
N TYR A 316 2.11 4.41 -10.75
CA TYR A 316 0.79 4.02 -11.26
C TYR A 316 0.82 3.59 -12.73
N GLY A 317 2.01 3.47 -13.33
CA GLY A 317 2.20 2.98 -14.69
C GLY A 317 2.73 1.55 -14.74
N GLN A 318 2.88 0.90 -13.59
CA GLN A 318 3.46 -0.41 -13.45
C GLN A 318 2.47 -1.32 -12.69
N ASP A 319 2.22 -2.52 -13.20
CA ASP A 319 1.18 -3.43 -12.73
C ASP A 319 1.32 -3.82 -11.25
N TYR A 320 2.53 -4.10 -10.79
CA TYR A 320 2.85 -4.50 -9.43
C TYR A 320 2.59 -3.36 -8.44
N PHE A 321 3.10 -2.15 -8.70
CA PHE A 321 2.79 -1.00 -7.86
C PHE A 321 1.30 -0.66 -7.91
N LEU A 322 0.65 -0.83 -9.07
CA LEU A 322 -0.78 -0.58 -9.20
C LEU A 322 -1.61 -1.62 -8.40
N ALA A 323 -1.20 -2.88 -8.39
CA ALA A 323 -1.81 -3.94 -7.57
C ALA A 323 -1.60 -3.71 -6.06
N ASN A 324 -0.56 -2.94 -5.70
CA ASN A 324 -0.16 -2.65 -4.34
C ASN A 324 -0.34 -1.17 -3.97
N GLN A 325 -1.10 -0.40 -4.76
CA GLN A 325 -1.21 1.05 -4.65
C GLN A 325 -1.68 1.54 -3.27
N GLN A 326 -2.42 0.71 -2.53
CA GLN A 326 -2.88 0.96 -1.17
C GLN A 326 -1.75 0.94 -0.12
N TRP A 327 -0.54 0.52 -0.50
CA TRP A 327 0.61 0.42 0.39
C TRP A 327 1.53 1.62 0.32
N PHE A 328 1.26 2.57 -0.58
CA PHE A 328 2.11 3.72 -0.79
C PHE A 328 1.41 5.01 -0.38
N ASN A 329 2.14 5.86 0.33
CA ASN A 329 1.81 7.25 0.50
C ASN A 329 2.79 8.09 -0.32
N ILE A 330 2.26 9.02 -1.11
CA ILE A 330 3.05 10.00 -1.85
C ILE A 330 2.82 11.39 -1.25
N TRP A 331 3.94 12.04 -0.93
CA TRP A 331 4.00 13.35 -0.28
C TRP A 331 4.76 14.34 -1.16
N LEU A 332 4.51 15.63 -0.98
CA LEU A 332 5.40 16.69 -1.45
C LEU A 332 6.13 17.32 -0.26
N ALA A 333 7.40 17.66 -0.46
CA ALA A 333 8.12 18.53 0.46
C ALA A 333 7.73 20.00 0.25
N ASP A 334 7.79 20.81 1.31
CA ASP A 334 7.53 22.26 1.25
C ASP A 334 8.79 23.08 0.94
N GLN A 335 9.95 22.43 0.95
CA GLN A 335 11.26 22.98 0.63
C GLN A 335 11.93 22.21 -0.51
N ARG A 336 12.84 22.89 -1.20
CA ARG A 336 13.59 22.34 -2.34
C ARG A 336 14.84 21.60 -1.87
N GLY A 337 15.22 20.59 -2.64
CA GLY A 337 16.52 19.91 -2.55
C GLY A 337 17.45 20.36 -3.67
N LYS A 338 18.60 19.70 -3.80
CA LYS A 338 19.50 19.89 -4.94
C LYS A 338 20.06 18.55 -5.40
N ALA A 339 19.98 18.27 -6.69
CA ALA A 339 20.69 17.20 -7.37
C ALA A 339 21.71 17.79 -8.37
N THR A 340 22.90 17.21 -8.42
CA THR A 340 23.97 17.56 -9.39
C THR A 340 24.54 16.35 -10.13
N GLY A 341 23.88 15.19 -10.02
CA GLY A 341 24.31 13.91 -10.57
C GLY A 341 25.54 13.31 -9.88
N VAL A 342 26.01 12.19 -10.42
CA VAL A 342 27.23 11.50 -9.97
C VAL A 342 28.48 12.26 -10.41
N SER A 343 29.36 12.59 -9.45
CA SER A 343 30.64 13.24 -9.73
C SER A 343 31.60 12.32 -10.48
N SER A 344 32.69 12.87 -11.02
CA SER A 344 33.78 12.07 -11.61
C SER A 344 34.45 11.10 -10.63
N THR A 345 34.22 11.28 -9.32
CA THR A 345 34.72 10.38 -8.26
C THR A 345 33.66 9.39 -7.78
N GLY A 346 32.52 9.28 -8.47
CA GLY A 346 31.42 8.38 -8.09
C GLY A 346 30.56 8.89 -6.93
N SER A 347 30.73 10.15 -6.49
CA SER A 347 29.97 10.69 -5.37
C SER A 347 28.59 11.17 -5.84
N CYS A 348 27.54 10.73 -5.16
CA CYS A 348 26.17 11.15 -5.43
C CYS A 348 25.94 12.58 -4.92
N GLY A 349 25.69 13.53 -5.83
CA GLY A 349 25.51 14.94 -5.51
C GLY A 349 24.08 15.28 -5.07
N LEU A 350 23.68 14.82 -3.88
CA LEU A 350 22.35 15.08 -3.31
C LEU A 350 22.44 15.98 -2.08
N THR A 351 21.67 17.07 -2.10
CA THR A 351 21.42 17.91 -0.92
C THR A 351 19.94 17.87 -0.60
N ALA A 352 19.60 17.35 0.56
CA ALA A 352 18.23 17.31 1.04
C ALA A 352 17.71 18.73 1.39
N PRO A 353 16.38 18.92 1.48
CA PRO A 353 15.80 20.12 2.08
C PRO A 353 16.36 20.44 3.47
N ALA A 354 16.40 21.73 3.85
CA ALA A 354 17.02 22.11 5.13
C ALA A 354 16.28 21.53 6.35
N ASN A 355 14.97 21.32 6.24
CA ASN A 355 14.12 20.69 7.25
C ASN A 355 14.02 19.17 7.15
N TRP A 356 14.80 18.51 6.27
CA TRP A 356 14.67 17.09 5.96
C TRP A 356 14.76 16.14 7.16
N ALA A 357 15.72 16.40 8.06
CA ALA A 357 15.95 15.57 9.24
C ALA A 357 14.86 15.76 10.31
N GLN A 358 14.21 16.92 10.35
CA GLN A 358 13.21 17.25 11.35
C GLN A 358 11.82 16.82 10.89
N ASP A 359 11.41 17.27 9.69
CA ASP A 359 10.02 17.20 9.26
C ASP A 359 9.70 15.94 8.44
N TYR A 360 10.74 15.24 7.96
CA TYR A 360 10.60 14.07 7.10
C TYR A 360 11.36 12.85 7.62
N SER A 361 11.77 12.81 8.88
CA SER A 361 12.52 11.68 9.48
C SER A 361 11.82 10.32 9.40
N TRP A 362 10.50 10.33 9.20
CA TRP A 362 9.63 9.16 9.11
C TRP A 362 9.49 8.57 7.70
N ARG A 363 10.00 9.27 6.67
CA ARG A 363 9.91 8.82 5.27
C ARG A 363 10.67 7.51 5.09
N ASP A 364 10.24 6.70 4.13
CA ASP A 364 11.03 5.56 3.65
C ASP A 364 11.92 5.97 2.46
N ALA A 365 11.50 6.96 1.67
CA ALA A 365 12.31 7.50 0.57
C ALA A 365 12.03 8.98 0.28
N GLY A 366 13.04 9.67 -0.27
CA GLY A 366 12.89 10.98 -0.90
C GLY A 366 13.34 10.94 -2.36
N ALA A 367 12.59 11.60 -3.24
CA ALA A 367 12.90 11.72 -4.67
C ALA A 367 13.09 13.19 -5.03
N ILE A 368 14.31 13.62 -5.32
CA ILE A 368 14.57 14.95 -5.91
C ILE A 368 14.30 14.86 -7.40
N LEU A 369 13.17 15.42 -7.82
CA LEU A 369 12.82 15.52 -9.25
C LEU A 369 13.58 16.68 -9.87
N HIS A 370 14.15 16.47 -11.05
CA HIS A 370 14.78 17.51 -11.86
C HIS A 370 14.43 17.37 -13.34
N SER A 371 14.76 18.40 -14.12
CA SER A 371 14.59 18.45 -15.57
C SER A 371 15.91 18.40 -16.34
N SER A 372 17.04 18.45 -15.65
CA SER A 372 18.37 18.38 -16.24
C SER A 372 18.77 16.93 -16.50
N GLU A 373 19.41 16.64 -17.64
CA GLU A 373 19.94 15.32 -17.95
C GLU A 373 21.29 15.12 -17.27
N PHE A 374 21.34 14.20 -16.31
CA PHE A 374 22.60 13.74 -15.71
C PHE A 374 22.41 12.34 -15.13
N ARG A 375 23.51 11.72 -14.72
CA ARG A 375 23.43 10.42 -14.06
C ARG A 375 22.81 10.53 -12.68
N ASP A 376 21.65 9.90 -12.52
CA ASP A 376 20.95 9.70 -11.25
C ASP A 376 21.65 8.72 -10.32
N CYS A 377 21.31 8.83 -9.03
CA CYS A 377 21.82 7.98 -7.96
C CYS A 377 20.97 8.08 -6.69
N ALA A 378 21.07 7.06 -5.83
CA ALA A 378 20.52 7.02 -4.49
C ALA A 378 21.61 7.05 -3.40
N SER A 379 21.30 7.72 -2.28
CA SER A 379 22.09 7.66 -1.06
C SER A 379 21.28 8.09 0.17
N ASN A 380 21.45 7.40 1.31
CA ASN A 380 20.87 7.79 2.60
C ASN A 380 19.34 8.05 2.58
N GLY A 381 18.59 7.21 1.85
CA GLY A 381 17.13 7.31 1.73
C GLY A 381 16.66 8.50 0.87
N LEU A 382 17.54 9.06 0.03
CA LEU A 382 17.26 10.11 -0.94
C LEU A 382 17.81 9.69 -2.30
N PHE A 383 17.11 9.98 -3.37
CA PHE A 383 17.60 9.77 -4.73
C PHE A 383 17.23 10.93 -5.64
N SER A 384 17.91 11.04 -6.77
CA SER A 384 17.49 11.92 -7.87
C SER A 384 16.87 11.13 -9.02
N THR A 385 15.99 11.75 -9.77
CA THR A 385 15.50 11.22 -11.04
C THR A 385 15.03 12.35 -11.93
N GLU A 386 15.26 12.25 -13.25
CA GLU A 386 14.47 13.08 -14.17
C GLU A 386 12.99 12.68 -14.07
N PHE A 387 12.09 13.66 -14.15
CA PHE A 387 10.64 13.43 -13.98
C PHE A 387 10.03 12.47 -15.02
N ASN A 388 10.66 12.34 -16.19
CA ASN A 388 10.25 11.47 -17.30
C ASN A 388 11.14 10.23 -17.45
N SER A 389 12.13 10.04 -16.58
CA SER A 389 12.97 8.83 -16.48
C SER A 389 12.25 7.83 -15.56
N LEU A 390 11.07 7.38 -15.99
CA LEU A 390 10.09 6.70 -15.16
C LEU A 390 10.62 5.39 -14.59
N ALA A 391 11.39 4.63 -15.37
CA ALA A 391 11.99 3.40 -14.86
C ALA A 391 13.15 3.66 -13.90
N THR A 392 13.91 4.75 -14.11
CA THR A 392 14.93 5.20 -13.16
C THR A 392 14.29 5.57 -11.82
N MET A 393 13.15 6.27 -11.83
CA MET A 393 12.41 6.55 -10.60
C MET A 393 12.07 5.27 -9.82
N LEU A 394 11.61 4.22 -10.50
CA LEU A 394 11.34 2.94 -9.83
C LEU A 394 12.62 2.25 -9.36
N HIS A 395 13.68 2.28 -10.17
CA HIS A 395 14.98 1.70 -9.86
C HIS A 395 15.56 2.29 -8.56
N GLU A 396 15.60 3.62 -8.48
CA GLU A 396 16.08 4.32 -7.29
C GLU A 396 15.15 4.14 -6.09
N SER A 397 13.84 3.97 -6.35
CA SER A 397 12.88 3.54 -5.33
C SER A 397 13.05 2.09 -4.90
N GLY A 398 13.87 1.29 -5.59
CA GLY A 398 14.32 -0.02 -5.15
C GLY A 398 15.35 0.06 -4.01
N HIS A 399 16.22 1.07 -4.05
CA HIS A 399 17.29 1.23 -3.06
C HIS A 399 16.78 1.77 -1.72
N ALA A 400 16.04 2.89 -1.72
CA ALA A 400 15.76 3.62 -0.48
C ALA A 400 14.79 2.88 0.48
N PRO A 401 13.58 2.49 0.07
CA PRO A 401 12.62 1.81 0.94
C PRO A 401 12.81 0.29 1.04
N PHE A 402 13.45 -0.35 0.05
CA PHE A 402 13.60 -1.82 0.00
C PHE A 402 15.03 -2.31 0.16
N GLY A 403 16.04 -1.43 0.11
CA GLY A 403 17.43 -1.80 0.31
C GLY A 403 17.97 -2.75 -0.76
N LEU A 404 17.45 -2.70 -1.99
CA LEU A 404 17.93 -3.56 -3.07
C LEU A 404 19.32 -3.11 -3.54
N ALA A 405 20.15 -4.07 -3.96
CA ALA A 405 21.45 -3.80 -4.57
C ALA A 405 21.33 -3.60 -6.09
N ASP A 406 22.32 -2.96 -6.71
CA ASP A 406 22.35 -2.80 -8.18
C ASP A 406 22.67 -4.11 -8.91
N GLU A 407 21.94 -4.41 -9.99
CA GLU A 407 22.10 -5.65 -10.77
C GLU A 407 22.79 -5.45 -12.13
N TYR A 408 23.45 -4.30 -12.33
CA TYR A 408 24.30 -4.02 -13.49
C TYR A 408 25.77 -3.88 -13.10
N GLY A 409 26.67 -4.08 -14.07
CA GLY A 409 28.12 -4.00 -13.86
C GLY A 409 28.68 -2.57 -13.83
N GLY A 410 29.93 -2.46 -13.35
CA GLY A 410 30.74 -1.25 -13.44
C GLY A 410 30.79 -0.45 -12.13
N ASP A 411 29.71 0.22 -11.78
CA ASP A 411 29.66 1.11 -10.60
C ASP A 411 28.38 0.96 -9.78
N GLY A 412 27.77 -0.22 -9.86
CA GLY A 412 26.68 -0.59 -8.97
C GLY A 412 27.17 -0.80 -7.54
N GLY A 413 26.30 -0.49 -6.57
CA GLY A 413 26.47 -0.87 -5.18
C GLY A 413 26.11 -2.34 -4.97
N TYR A 414 27.11 -3.23 -4.92
CA TYR A 414 26.89 -4.67 -4.72
C TYR A 414 26.90 -5.09 -3.25
N PHE A 415 25.81 -5.69 -2.79
CA PHE A 415 25.70 -6.29 -1.47
C PHE A 415 24.54 -7.30 -1.45
N VAL A 416 24.51 -8.19 -0.46
CA VAL A 416 23.37 -9.10 -0.24
C VAL A 416 22.34 -8.36 0.60
N ALA A 417 21.21 -8.00 0.00
CA ALA A 417 20.10 -7.38 0.73
C ALA A 417 19.47 -8.38 1.73
N ASP A 418 19.03 -7.90 2.88
CA ASP A 418 18.37 -8.68 3.95
C ASP A 418 17.05 -7.98 4.32
N PRO A 419 15.93 -8.69 4.51
CA PRO A 419 15.76 -10.16 4.49
C PRO A 419 15.44 -10.77 3.12
N LEU A 420 15.35 -9.96 2.06
CA LEU A 420 14.96 -10.40 0.72
C LEU A 420 16.08 -10.09 -0.29
N PRO A 421 17.10 -10.94 -0.41
CA PRO A 421 18.23 -10.70 -1.29
C PRO A 421 17.82 -10.71 -2.78
N ASN A 422 18.29 -9.69 -3.50
CA ASN A 422 18.28 -9.67 -4.96
C ASN A 422 19.64 -10.04 -5.55
N LEU A 423 20.73 -9.82 -4.80
CA LEU A 423 22.09 -10.22 -5.13
C LEU A 423 22.74 -11.20 -4.13
N TYR A 424 23.67 -12.00 -4.65
CA TYR A 424 24.39 -13.05 -3.94
C TYR A 424 25.86 -13.08 -4.34
N ALA A 425 26.75 -13.29 -3.38
CA ALA A 425 28.19 -13.47 -3.64
C ALA A 425 28.55 -14.86 -4.21
N ALA A 426 27.61 -15.81 -4.23
CA ALA A 426 27.84 -17.17 -4.72
C ALA A 426 26.60 -17.75 -5.41
N LEU A 427 26.82 -18.43 -6.54
CA LEU A 427 25.77 -19.06 -7.34
C LEU A 427 24.96 -20.09 -6.55
N ASP A 428 25.63 -20.90 -5.74
CA ASP A 428 24.98 -21.96 -4.97
C ASP A 428 24.07 -21.39 -3.88
N THR A 429 24.44 -20.26 -3.28
CA THR A 429 23.58 -19.52 -2.33
C THR A 429 22.35 -19.00 -3.04
N CYS A 430 22.52 -18.35 -4.21
CA CYS A 430 21.41 -17.89 -5.03
C CYS A 430 20.43 -19.04 -5.34
N LYS A 431 20.95 -20.16 -5.85
CA LYS A 431 20.13 -21.32 -6.24
C LYS A 431 19.38 -21.95 -5.07
N THR A 432 19.97 -21.88 -3.88
CA THR A 432 19.36 -22.40 -2.65
C THR A 432 18.25 -21.49 -2.15
N ASP A 433 18.41 -20.17 -2.25
CA ASP A 433 17.44 -19.22 -1.72
C ASP A 433 16.33 -18.82 -2.71
N ALA A 434 16.61 -18.79 -4.01
CA ALA A 434 15.65 -18.41 -5.04
C ALA A 434 14.27 -19.11 -4.88
N PRO A 435 14.17 -20.43 -4.58
CA PRO A 435 12.88 -21.07 -4.32
C PRO A 435 12.12 -20.51 -3.11
N ASN A 436 12.81 -20.03 -2.06
CA ASN A 436 12.19 -19.38 -0.90
C ASN A 436 11.57 -18.03 -1.28
N LEU A 437 12.18 -17.34 -2.26
CA LEU A 437 11.66 -16.13 -2.88
C LEU A 437 10.61 -16.43 -3.95
N GLY A 438 10.31 -17.70 -4.23
CA GLY A 438 9.39 -18.13 -5.29
C GLY A 438 9.95 -17.97 -6.70
N ARG A 439 11.28 -17.86 -6.82
CA ARG A 439 12.01 -17.78 -8.08
C ARG A 439 12.57 -19.16 -8.45
N PRO A 440 12.60 -19.54 -9.74
CA PRO A 440 13.32 -20.72 -10.18
C PRO A 440 14.82 -20.62 -9.89
N ALA A 441 15.41 -21.68 -9.34
CA ALA A 441 16.88 -21.75 -9.17
C ALA A 441 17.63 -21.66 -10.51
N SER A 442 16.97 -21.92 -11.64
CA SER A 442 17.52 -21.74 -12.99
C SER A 442 17.75 -20.27 -13.37
N ASP A 443 17.09 -19.34 -12.70
CA ASP A 443 17.15 -17.91 -13.04
C ASP A 443 18.41 -17.25 -12.44
N CYS A 444 19.02 -17.92 -11.46
CA CYS A 444 20.30 -17.56 -10.88
C CYS A 444 21.41 -17.50 -11.94
N ARG A 445 21.89 -16.29 -12.22
CA ARG A 445 22.96 -16.02 -13.19
C ARG A 445 23.97 -15.05 -12.62
N LYS A 446 25.20 -15.12 -13.13
CA LYS A 446 26.24 -14.13 -12.84
C LYS A 446 25.86 -12.80 -13.52
N ILE A 447 26.12 -11.66 -12.88
CA ILE A 447 26.09 -10.37 -13.56
C ILE A 447 27.14 -10.41 -14.67
N THR A 448 26.70 -10.34 -15.92
CA THR A 448 27.60 -10.28 -17.08
C THR A 448 27.61 -8.86 -17.58
N ASP A 449 28.66 -8.10 -17.28
CA ASP A 449 28.84 -6.78 -17.89
C ASP A 449 29.63 -6.89 -19.20
N THR A 450 29.35 -5.95 -20.09
CA THR A 450 30.11 -5.58 -21.29
C THR A 450 31.32 -4.69 -20.97
N ARG A 451 31.36 -4.01 -19.82
CA ARG A 451 32.58 -3.35 -19.34
C ARG A 451 33.46 -4.39 -18.64
N SER A 452 34.75 -4.36 -18.95
CA SER A 452 35.75 -5.22 -18.33
C SER A 452 35.97 -4.79 -16.87
N ASP A 453 35.05 -5.19 -16.00
CA ASP A 453 35.25 -5.15 -14.57
C ASP A 453 35.68 -6.54 -14.11
N PRO A 454 36.96 -6.73 -13.74
CA PRO A 454 37.48 -8.02 -13.32
C PRO A 454 36.88 -8.52 -11.99
N ASP A 455 36.13 -7.69 -11.26
CA ASP A 455 35.74 -7.95 -9.87
C ASP A 455 34.23 -8.22 -9.64
N VAL A 456 33.40 -8.32 -10.68
CA VAL A 456 31.96 -8.60 -10.49
C VAL A 456 31.70 -10.12 -10.43
N ASP A 457 31.99 -10.74 -9.29
CA ASP A 457 31.61 -12.13 -8.94
C ASP A 457 30.24 -12.20 -8.21
N TRP A 458 29.29 -11.40 -8.65
CA TRP A 458 27.93 -11.35 -8.09
C TRP A 458 26.93 -12.11 -8.95
N TYR A 459 25.93 -12.69 -8.29
CA TYR A 459 24.86 -13.48 -8.88
C TYR A 459 23.53 -12.88 -8.48
N LEU A 460 22.60 -12.83 -9.42
CA LEU A 460 21.24 -12.33 -9.21
C LEU A 460 20.24 -13.46 -9.47
N SER A 461 19.06 -13.41 -8.83
CA SER A 461 17.98 -14.38 -9.03
C SER A 461 16.80 -13.89 -9.85
N ASP A 462 16.73 -12.61 -10.21
CA ASP A 462 15.63 -12.02 -10.97
C ASP A 462 15.68 -12.42 -12.46
N PRO A 463 14.55 -12.77 -13.12
CA PRO A 463 14.58 -13.25 -14.50
C PRO A 463 14.91 -12.13 -15.52
N GLY A 464 15.65 -12.50 -16.57
CA GLY A 464 16.42 -11.58 -17.41
C GLY A 464 15.74 -10.65 -18.42
N PRO A 465 14.41 -10.54 -18.59
CA PRO A 465 13.84 -9.39 -19.30
C PRO A 465 13.22 -8.31 -18.39
N ASP A 466 12.91 -8.61 -17.13
CA ASP A 466 12.07 -7.78 -16.24
C ASP A 466 12.80 -7.52 -14.90
N ASP A 467 13.99 -6.94 -14.99
CA ASP A 467 14.90 -6.76 -13.87
C ASP A 467 15.04 -5.26 -13.60
N LEU A 468 14.39 -4.79 -12.53
CA LEU A 468 14.33 -3.37 -12.16
C LEU A 468 15.73 -2.84 -11.90
N MET A 469 16.56 -3.66 -11.25
CA MET A 469 17.87 -3.28 -10.76
C MET A 469 18.97 -3.44 -11.83
N SER A 470 18.71 -4.12 -12.94
CA SER A 470 19.70 -4.35 -14.02
C SER A 470 19.39 -3.58 -15.30
N SER A 471 18.11 -3.54 -15.70
CA SER A 471 17.74 -3.21 -17.08
C SER A 471 16.86 -1.97 -17.23
N ARG A 472 16.52 -1.30 -16.12
CA ARG A 472 15.51 -0.22 -16.10
C ARG A 472 14.22 -0.66 -16.81
N ARG A 473 13.92 -1.96 -16.76
CA ARG A 473 12.66 -2.56 -17.20
C ARG A 473 11.81 -2.83 -15.96
N PRO A 474 10.51 -3.13 -16.14
CA PRO A 474 9.60 -3.15 -15.02
C PRO A 474 10.02 -4.17 -13.96
N PRO A 475 9.74 -3.88 -12.68
CA PRO A 475 10.08 -4.78 -11.60
C PRO A 475 9.34 -6.09 -11.71
N ASN A 476 10.03 -7.17 -11.36
CA ASN A 476 9.36 -8.39 -11.00
C ASN A 476 8.81 -8.26 -9.58
N GLY A 477 7.60 -8.78 -9.35
CA GLY A 477 6.94 -8.63 -8.07
C GLY A 477 7.74 -9.11 -6.86
N ALA A 478 8.71 -10.01 -7.05
CA ALA A 478 9.61 -10.46 -5.99
C ALA A 478 10.57 -9.36 -5.48
N GLU A 479 10.97 -8.39 -6.30
CA GLU A 479 11.88 -7.28 -5.92
C GLU A 479 11.21 -6.32 -4.91
N ILE A 480 9.89 -6.20 -4.97
CA ILE A 480 9.11 -5.23 -4.18
C ILE A 480 8.11 -5.97 -3.26
N THR A 481 8.46 -7.17 -2.76
CA THR A 481 7.62 -7.95 -1.83
C THR A 481 7.90 -7.71 -0.35
N GLY A 482 8.84 -6.82 0.00
CA GLY A 482 9.23 -6.53 1.37
C GLY A 482 8.42 -5.38 1.99
N ARG A 483 7.99 -5.54 3.24
CA ARG A 483 7.68 -4.38 4.09
C ARG A 483 9.01 -3.69 4.42
N PRO A 484 9.13 -2.35 4.35
CA PRO A 484 10.32 -1.67 4.82
C PRO A 484 10.61 -2.08 6.26
N ASP A 485 11.81 -2.61 6.50
CA ASP A 485 12.25 -2.86 7.86
C ASP A 485 12.62 -1.50 8.49
N ARG A 486 11.70 -0.94 9.26
CA ARG A 486 11.92 0.31 10.01
C ARG A 486 12.79 0.10 11.26
N SER A 487 13.33 -1.09 11.50
CA SER A 487 14.25 -1.35 12.60
C SER A 487 15.68 -0.91 12.24
N GLY A 488 15.92 0.40 12.31
CA GLY A 488 17.28 0.91 12.38
C GLY A 488 18.01 0.28 13.58
N HIS A 489 19.13 -0.41 13.28
CA HIS A 489 20.18 -0.83 14.21
C HIS A 489 19.75 -1.59 15.48
N GLY A 490 19.55 -2.91 15.35
CA GLY A 490 19.54 -3.83 16.50
C GLY A 490 18.93 -5.17 16.15
N SER A 491 19.79 -6.19 16.00
CA SER A 491 19.45 -7.59 15.72
C SER A 491 18.25 -8.14 16.52
N HIS A 492 17.13 -8.50 15.86
CA HIS A 492 16.12 -9.54 16.25
C HIS A 492 15.02 -9.71 15.16
N PRO A 493 14.22 -10.81 15.12
CA PRO A 493 13.65 -11.33 13.87
C PRO A 493 12.26 -10.79 13.46
N GLY A 494 12.21 -10.23 12.24
CA GLY A 494 11.22 -10.36 11.16
C GLY A 494 9.70 -10.49 11.42
N LEU A 495 8.93 -9.59 10.80
CA LEU A 495 7.53 -9.80 10.43
C LEU A 495 7.45 -10.22 8.95
N ARG A 496 7.39 -11.53 8.68
CA ARG A 496 7.19 -12.07 7.31
C ARG A 496 5.73 -11.91 6.89
N LEU A 497 5.49 -11.37 5.69
CA LEU A 497 4.27 -11.65 4.94
C LEU A 497 4.19 -13.16 4.71
N GLN A 498 3.26 -13.85 5.39
CA GLN A 498 3.01 -15.27 5.14
C GLN A 498 2.45 -15.44 3.74
N ARG A 499 3.20 -16.14 2.88
CA ARG A 499 2.72 -16.59 1.57
C ARG A 499 1.66 -17.69 1.72
N PRO A 500 0.72 -17.80 0.77
CA PRO A 500 -0.17 -18.96 0.69
C PRO A 500 0.65 -20.22 0.45
N ARG A 501 0.47 -21.24 1.30
CA ARG A 501 1.02 -22.59 1.07
C ARG A 501 0.44 -23.13 -0.23
N GLN A 502 1.27 -23.27 -1.26
CA GLN A 502 0.96 -24.19 -2.35
C GLN A 502 0.92 -25.61 -1.78
N VAL A 503 -0.29 -26.13 -1.57
CA VAL A 503 -0.49 -27.55 -1.32
C VAL A 503 -0.21 -28.27 -2.63
N LEU A 504 1.00 -28.81 -2.77
CA LEU A 504 1.29 -29.76 -3.84
C LEU A 504 0.30 -30.94 -3.72
N PRO A 505 -0.38 -31.34 -4.81
CA PRO A 505 -1.24 -32.51 -4.76
C PRO A 505 -0.40 -33.73 -4.41
N ARG A 506 -0.74 -34.40 -3.30
CA ARG A 506 -0.22 -35.73 -2.99
C ARG A 506 -0.47 -36.62 -4.20
N ARG A 507 0.61 -37.09 -4.83
CA ARG A 507 0.54 -38.18 -5.81
C ARG A 507 -0.23 -39.34 -5.20
N ALA A 508 -1.39 -39.63 -5.75
CA ALA A 508 -2.13 -40.86 -5.48
C ALA A 508 -1.21 -42.04 -5.81
N GLY A 509 -1.01 -42.93 -4.84
CA GLY A 509 -0.28 -44.17 -5.02
C GLY A 509 -0.92 -45.02 -6.11
N LEU A 510 -0.08 -45.52 -7.01
CA LEU A 510 -0.44 -46.58 -7.95
C LEU A 510 -0.84 -47.85 -7.17
N PRO A 511 -1.91 -48.55 -7.56
CA PRO A 511 -2.27 -49.82 -6.94
C PRO A 511 -1.29 -50.92 -7.39
N HIS A 512 -0.78 -51.65 -6.41
CA HIS A 512 -0.03 -52.88 -6.63
C HIS A 512 -0.92 -53.93 -7.32
N HIS A 513 -0.49 -54.38 -8.51
CA HIS A 513 -0.97 -55.59 -9.15
C HIS A 513 -0.59 -56.81 -8.31
N ASN A 514 -1.58 -57.49 -7.73
CA ASN A 514 -1.44 -58.88 -7.31
C ASN A 514 -1.52 -59.76 -8.57
N GLY A 515 -0.38 -60.34 -8.94
CA GLY A 515 -0.29 -61.37 -9.97
C GLY A 515 -0.65 -62.73 -9.38
N ASP A 516 -1.78 -63.27 -9.84
CA ASP A 516 -2.14 -64.68 -9.72
C ASP A 516 -1.10 -65.55 -10.49
N ILE A 517 -0.42 -66.44 -9.76
CA ILE A 517 0.32 -67.56 -10.36
C ILE A 517 -0.51 -68.82 -10.14
N GLY A 518 -1.16 -69.28 -11.21
CA GLY A 518 -1.79 -70.59 -11.28
C GLY A 518 -1.42 -71.33 -12.56
N ARG A 519 -0.67 -72.44 -12.42
CA ARG A 519 -0.71 -73.64 -13.30
C ARG A 519 0.09 -74.77 -12.62
N ARG A 520 -0.59 -75.77 -12.03
CA ARG A 520 -0.99 -77.08 -12.59
C ARG A 520 0.15 -78.05 -12.91
N THR A 521 0.31 -79.03 -12.01
CA THR A 521 0.39 -80.49 -12.23
C THR A 521 1.09 -81.05 -13.48
N GLY A 522 2.12 -81.89 -13.24
CA GLY A 522 1.99 -83.33 -13.53
C GLY A 522 2.98 -83.96 -14.54
N ARG A 523 4.11 -84.48 -14.05
CA ARG A 523 4.52 -85.90 -14.06
C ARG A 523 5.90 -86.05 -13.45
#